data_AF-A0A962NHX1-F1
#
_entry.id   AF-A0A962NHX1-F1
#
_cell.length_a   1.000
_cell.length_b   1.000
_cell.length_c   1.000
_cell.angle_alpha   90.00
_cell.angle_beta   90.00
_cell.angle_gamma   90.00
#
_symmetry.space_group_name_H-M   'P 1'
#
loop_
_entity.id
_entity.type
_entity.pdbx_description
1 polymer ?
#
loop_
_entity_poly.entity_id
_entity_poly.type
_entity_poly.pdbx_seq_one_letter_code
_entity_poly.pdbx_strand_id
1 'polypeptide(L)'
;MKTLIKTLFIITCVAVFPLQAQAGKSVLEDPALIAAAMQMQLDQQQLRHWQKSVGKFVSSRYKLVAREFRRGGSNVDRHIRNGTRRLAEKLDAEMKPVLNEGQWKHFIAYRELLVERLFEDDKCNYQDTTGSQYTPTCK
;
A
#
# COMPACT_ATOMS: atom_id res chain seq x y z
N MET A 1 65.50 0.19 17.65
CA MET A 1 64.90 0.79 18.87
C MET A 1 63.51 1.31 18.50
N LYS A 2 62.50 0.89 19.28
CA LYS A 2 61.20 1.52 19.61
C LYS A 2 60.37 2.19 18.49
N THR A 3 59.28 1.56 18.01
CA THR A 3 57.83 1.83 18.33
C THR A 3 57.35 3.25 17.94
N LEU A 4 56.27 3.52 17.16
CA LEU A 4 54.86 3.08 17.15
C LEU A 4 54.21 3.47 15.78
N ILE A 5 53.55 2.58 15.03
CA ILE A 5 52.08 2.32 14.94
C ILE A 5 51.14 3.50 15.26
N LYS A 6 50.38 3.97 14.26
CA LYS A 6 48.88 4.01 14.17
C LYS A 6 48.41 5.05 13.14
N THR A 7 47.90 4.65 11.99
CA THR A 7 46.46 4.44 11.68
C THR A 7 45.63 5.73 11.70
N LEU A 8 45.22 6.22 10.52
CA LEU A 8 43.81 6.33 10.06
C LEU A 8 43.71 7.36 8.92
N PHE A 9 43.80 6.85 7.69
CA PHE A 9 42.88 7.27 6.63
C PHE A 9 41.48 6.80 7.04
N ILE A 10 40.45 7.63 6.85
CA ILE A 10 39.12 7.27 6.29
C ILE A 10 38.22 8.52 6.41
N ILE A 11 38.09 9.20 5.27
CA ILE A 11 36.82 9.57 4.63
C ILE A 11 35.74 10.08 5.60
N THR A 12 35.69 11.40 5.74
CA THR A 12 34.45 12.14 6.02
C THR A 12 33.41 11.81 4.95
N CYS A 13 32.53 10.88 5.29
CA CYS A 13 31.33 10.57 4.54
C CYS A 13 30.11 10.69 5.45
N VAL A 14 29.01 11.08 4.82
CA VAL A 14 27.62 10.98 5.27
C VAL A 14 27.09 12.14 6.10
N ALA A 15 26.67 13.17 5.35
CA ALA A 15 25.34 13.76 5.40
C ALA A 15 24.49 13.40 6.64
N VAL A 16 24.40 14.32 7.59
CA VAL A 16 23.36 14.31 8.61
C VAL A 16 22.13 15.00 8.04
N PHE A 17 21.32 14.24 7.32
CA PHE A 17 19.90 14.50 7.16
C PHE A 17 19.14 13.35 7.81
N PRO A 18 18.65 13.46 9.04
CA PRO A 18 17.47 12.73 9.43
C PRO A 18 16.27 13.60 9.01
N LEU A 19 15.98 13.66 7.71
CA LEU A 19 14.61 13.90 7.28
C LEU A 19 13.88 12.60 7.63
N GLN A 20 13.45 12.47 8.88
CA GLN A 20 12.49 11.45 9.27
C GLN A 20 11.20 11.77 8.52
N ALA A 21 11.13 11.36 7.25
CA ALA A 21 9.88 11.00 6.65
C ALA A 21 9.31 9.91 7.56
N GLN A 22 8.32 10.26 8.37
CA GLN A 22 7.43 9.26 8.96
C GLN A 22 6.95 8.40 7.79
N ALA A 23 7.53 7.22 7.67
CA ALA A 23 7.02 6.17 6.81
C ALA A 23 5.65 5.82 7.38
N GLY A 24 4.60 6.45 6.87
CA GLY A 24 3.25 5.98 7.09
C GLY A 24 3.24 4.51 6.71
N LYS A 25 2.91 3.64 7.66
CA LYS A 25 2.82 2.18 7.42
C LYS A 25 2.01 1.98 6.16
N SER A 26 2.60 1.32 5.16
CA SER A 26 1.88 1.03 3.93
C SER A 26 0.66 0.19 4.30
N VAL A 27 -0.50 0.43 3.68
CA VAL A 27 -1.70 -0.41 3.89
C VAL A 27 -1.38 -1.89 3.71
N LEU A 28 -0.40 -2.23 2.87
CA LEU A 28 0.03 -3.61 2.62
C LEU A 28 0.83 -4.24 3.78
N GLU A 29 1.27 -3.45 4.75
CA GLU A 29 1.99 -3.89 5.95
C GLU A 29 1.05 -4.12 7.15
N ASP A 30 -0.27 -3.95 6.98
CA ASP A 30 -1.25 -4.23 8.03
C ASP A 30 -1.20 -5.71 8.42
N PRO A 31 -0.98 -6.03 9.72
CA PRO A 31 -0.96 -7.41 10.21
C PRO A 31 -2.22 -8.22 9.86
N ALA A 32 -3.40 -7.58 9.82
CA ALA A 32 -4.65 -8.24 9.45
C ALA A 32 -4.66 -8.62 7.95
N LEU A 33 -4.12 -7.77 7.08
CA LEU A 33 -3.98 -8.08 5.66
C LEU A 33 -2.97 -9.19 5.40
N ILE A 34 -1.84 -9.16 6.12
CA ILE A 34 -0.84 -10.21 6.06
C ILE A 34 -1.44 -11.55 6.52
N ALA A 35 -2.15 -11.56 7.66
CA ALA A 35 -2.81 -12.75 8.17
C ALA A 35 -3.86 -13.31 7.19
N ALA A 36 -4.68 -12.44 6.60
CA ALA A 36 -5.67 -12.84 5.59
C ALA A 36 -4.99 -13.41 4.32
N ALA A 37 -3.87 -12.83 3.88
CA ALA A 37 -3.12 -13.33 2.74
C ALA A 37 -2.51 -14.72 3.01
N MET A 38 -2.00 -14.96 4.23
CA MET A 38 -1.42 -16.26 4.62
C MET A 38 -2.47 -17.39 4.61
N GLN A 39 -3.73 -17.09 4.92
CA GLN A 39 -4.80 -18.10 4.90
C GLN A 39 -5.11 -18.64 3.50
N MET A 40 -4.74 -17.94 2.43
CA MET A 40 -4.98 -18.41 1.06
C MET A 40 -4.12 -19.61 0.68
N GLN A 41 -3.00 -19.89 1.38
CA GLN A 41 -2.12 -21.03 1.10
C GLN A 41 -1.81 -21.20 -0.40
N LEU A 42 -1.28 -20.13 -1.01
CA LEU A 42 -0.98 -20.11 -2.44
C LEU A 42 0.29 -20.91 -2.75
N ASP A 43 0.28 -21.68 -3.83
CA ASP A 43 1.52 -22.22 -4.38
C ASP A 43 2.41 -21.11 -4.99
N GLN A 44 3.61 -21.44 -5.41
CA GLN A 44 4.57 -20.44 -5.91
C GLN A 44 4.10 -19.73 -7.18
N GLN A 45 3.37 -20.41 -8.07
CA GLN A 45 2.83 -19.83 -9.29
C GLN A 45 1.65 -18.92 -8.98
N GLN A 46 0.71 -19.39 -8.16
CA GLN A 46 -0.43 -18.62 -7.68
C GLN A 46 0.02 -17.38 -6.91
N LEU A 47 1.04 -17.49 -6.06
CA LEU A 47 1.60 -16.38 -5.29
C LEU A 47 2.16 -15.28 -6.20
N ARG A 48 2.92 -15.64 -7.24
CA ARG A 48 3.45 -14.67 -8.21
C ARG A 48 2.31 -13.97 -8.97
N HIS A 49 1.28 -14.71 -9.36
CA HIS A 49 0.12 -14.14 -10.04
C HIS A 49 -0.65 -13.18 -9.12
N TRP A 50 -0.89 -13.59 -7.88
CA TRP A 50 -1.52 -12.77 -6.85
C TRP A 50 -0.73 -11.47 -6.58
N GLN A 51 0.59 -11.55 -6.37
CA GLN A 51 1.45 -10.38 -6.15
C GLN A 51 1.35 -9.40 -7.32
N LYS A 52 1.39 -9.91 -8.56
CA LYS A 52 1.27 -9.09 -9.77
C LYS A 52 -0.10 -8.42 -9.87
N SER A 53 -1.18 -9.16 -9.67
CA SER A 53 -2.54 -8.65 -9.78
C SER A 53 -2.89 -7.66 -8.67
N VAL A 54 -2.49 -7.93 -7.41
CA VAL A 54 -2.63 -6.98 -6.30
C VAL A 54 -1.81 -5.72 -6.55
N GLY A 55 -0.56 -5.84 -6.98
CA GLY A 55 0.27 -4.69 -7.31
C GLY A 55 -0.34 -3.81 -8.42
N LYS A 56 -0.91 -4.44 -9.45
CA LYS A 56 -1.64 -3.74 -10.53
C LYS A 56 -2.89 -3.04 -10.00
N PHE A 57 -3.66 -3.68 -9.13
CA PHE A 57 -4.83 -3.09 -8.48
C PHE A 57 -4.45 -1.83 -7.70
N VAL A 58 -3.48 -1.94 -6.79
CA VAL A 58 -3.01 -0.84 -5.93
C VAL A 58 -2.48 0.33 -6.77
N SER A 59 -1.61 0.05 -7.76
CA SER A 59 -1.09 1.08 -8.67
C SER A 59 -2.20 1.77 -9.47
N SER A 60 -3.18 1.01 -9.97
CA SER A 60 -4.32 1.56 -10.72
C SER A 60 -5.21 2.43 -9.85
N ARG A 61 -5.39 2.05 -8.58
CA ARG A 61 -6.12 2.84 -7.60
C ARG A 61 -5.41 4.16 -7.31
N TYR A 62 -4.10 4.16 -7.04
CA TYR A 62 -3.37 5.41 -6.82
C TYR A 62 -3.49 6.37 -8.02
N LYS A 63 -3.41 5.85 -9.25
CA LYS A 63 -3.63 6.65 -10.46
C LYS A 63 -5.06 7.20 -10.57
N LEU A 64 -6.05 6.42 -10.16
CA LEU A 64 -7.45 6.86 -10.09
C LEU A 64 -7.60 8.00 -9.07
N VAL A 65 -7.15 7.80 -7.84
CA VAL A 65 -7.21 8.79 -6.76
C VAL A 65 -6.54 10.09 -7.18
N ALA A 66 -5.29 10.03 -7.67
CA ALA A 66 -4.57 11.20 -8.16
C ALA A 66 -5.31 11.93 -9.30
N ARG A 67 -5.98 11.18 -10.19
CA ARG A 67 -6.76 11.77 -11.29
C ARG A 67 -8.01 12.48 -10.79
N GLU A 68 -8.78 11.86 -9.91
CA GLU A 68 -10.02 12.45 -9.38
C GLU A 68 -9.71 13.70 -8.54
N PHE A 69 -8.63 13.69 -7.75
CA PHE A 69 -8.18 14.89 -7.03
C PHE A 69 -7.73 16.01 -7.98
N ARG A 70 -6.98 15.71 -9.03
CA ARG A 70 -6.60 16.72 -10.05
C ARG A 70 -7.80 17.29 -10.80
N ARG A 71 -8.84 16.48 -11.00
CA ARG A 71 -10.10 16.92 -11.64
C ARG A 71 -10.92 17.80 -10.69
N GLY A 72 -10.90 17.51 -9.39
CA GLY A 72 -11.68 18.20 -8.38
C GLY A 72 -13.20 18.01 -8.53
N GLY A 73 -13.96 18.81 -7.80
CA GLY A 73 -15.43 18.81 -7.81
C GLY A 73 -16.07 18.17 -6.58
N SER A 74 -17.40 18.26 -6.48
CA SER A 74 -18.15 17.86 -5.29
C SER A 74 -18.33 16.34 -5.09
N ASN A 75 -17.92 15.52 -6.08
CA ASN A 75 -18.20 14.08 -6.11
C ASN A 75 -16.94 13.19 -6.10
N VAL A 76 -15.76 13.75 -5.80
CA VAL A 76 -14.46 13.03 -5.86
C VAL A 76 -14.51 11.69 -5.11
N ASP A 77 -14.99 11.68 -3.86
CA ASP A 77 -15.09 10.45 -3.05
C ASP A 77 -15.97 9.38 -3.69
N ARG A 78 -17.11 9.78 -4.26
CA ARG A 78 -18.02 8.86 -4.93
C ARG A 78 -17.35 8.25 -6.16
N HIS A 79 -16.62 9.04 -6.93
CA HIS A 79 -15.89 8.57 -8.09
C HIS A 79 -14.74 7.62 -7.73
N ILE A 80 -13.98 7.94 -6.67
CA ILE A 80 -12.92 7.07 -6.14
C ILE A 80 -13.49 5.73 -5.66
N ARG A 81 -14.59 5.74 -4.89
CA ARG A 81 -15.24 4.51 -4.42
C ARG A 81 -15.74 3.64 -5.56
N ASN A 82 -16.46 4.23 -6.51
CA ASN A 82 -16.98 3.52 -7.67
C ASN A 82 -15.86 2.97 -8.57
N GLY A 83 -14.80 3.75 -8.79
CA GLY A 83 -13.65 3.30 -9.55
C GLY A 83 -12.87 2.19 -8.84
N THR A 84 -12.69 2.28 -7.53
CA THR A 84 -12.05 1.23 -6.72
C THR A 84 -12.84 -0.06 -6.77
N ARG A 85 -14.17 -0.01 -6.68
CA ARG A 85 -15.04 -1.19 -6.86
C ARG A 85 -14.84 -1.85 -8.22
N ARG A 86 -14.81 -1.08 -9.31
CA ARG A 86 -14.53 -1.62 -10.65
C ARG A 86 -13.14 -2.23 -10.77
N LEU A 87 -12.14 -1.66 -10.09
CA LEU A 87 -10.80 -2.24 -10.04
C LEU A 87 -10.79 -3.55 -9.24
N ALA A 88 -11.57 -3.64 -8.17
CA ALA A 88 -11.73 -4.85 -7.38
C ALA A 88 -12.42 -5.96 -8.18
N GLU A 89 -13.46 -5.65 -8.96
CA GLU A 89 -14.10 -6.60 -9.88
C GLU A 89 -13.12 -7.13 -10.94
N LYS A 90 -12.18 -6.29 -11.42
CA LYS A 90 -11.12 -6.74 -12.32
C LYS A 90 -10.12 -7.67 -11.62
N LEU A 91 -9.75 -7.34 -10.38
CA LEU A 91 -8.88 -8.18 -9.57
C LEU A 91 -9.54 -9.56 -9.34
N ASP A 92 -10.83 -9.58 -9.02
CA ASP A 92 -11.62 -10.81 -8.89
C ASP A 92 -11.59 -11.65 -10.18
N ALA A 93 -11.81 -11.02 -11.34
CA ALA A 93 -11.76 -11.70 -12.63
C ALA A 93 -10.37 -12.27 -12.96
N GLU A 94 -9.29 -11.58 -12.58
CA GLU A 94 -7.91 -12.05 -12.78
C GLU A 94 -7.54 -13.23 -11.86
N MET A 95 -8.12 -13.30 -10.66
CA MET A 95 -7.79 -14.31 -9.64
C MET A 95 -8.68 -15.55 -9.68
N LYS A 96 -9.96 -15.41 -10.05
CA LYS A 96 -10.92 -16.52 -10.08
C LYS A 96 -10.47 -17.76 -10.87
N PRO A 97 -9.82 -17.67 -12.05
CA PRO A 97 -9.39 -18.86 -12.77
C PRO A 97 -8.12 -19.53 -12.19
N VAL A 98 -7.43 -18.85 -11.27
CA VAL A 98 -6.13 -19.31 -10.72
C VAL A 98 -6.30 -19.97 -9.35
N LEU A 99 -7.38 -19.64 -8.64
CA LEU A 99 -7.66 -20.11 -7.29
C LEU A 99 -8.68 -21.25 -7.29
N ASN A 100 -8.49 -22.22 -6.41
CA ASN A 100 -9.55 -23.18 -6.11
C ASN A 100 -10.62 -22.56 -5.19
N GLU A 101 -11.73 -23.27 -4.96
CA GLU A 101 -12.88 -22.75 -4.20
C GLU A 101 -12.53 -22.35 -2.75
N GLY A 102 -11.69 -23.13 -2.07
CA GLY A 102 -11.23 -22.81 -0.71
C GLY A 102 -10.37 -21.55 -0.68
N GLN A 103 -9.41 -21.46 -1.61
CA GLN A 103 -8.55 -20.29 -1.76
C GLN A 103 -9.34 -19.04 -2.16
N TRP A 104 -10.35 -19.20 -3.01
CA TRP A 104 -11.23 -18.12 -3.45
C TRP A 104 -11.97 -17.46 -2.28
N LYS A 105 -12.48 -18.26 -1.33
CA LYS A 105 -13.12 -17.72 -0.12
C LYS A 105 -12.17 -16.84 0.70
N HIS A 106 -10.94 -17.31 0.92
CA HIS A 106 -9.93 -16.53 1.65
C HIS A 106 -9.49 -15.28 0.87
N PHE A 107 -9.39 -15.40 -0.46
CA PHE A 107 -9.08 -14.26 -1.33
C PHE A 107 -10.15 -13.17 -1.28
N ILE A 108 -11.44 -13.54 -1.27
CA ILE A 108 -12.53 -12.56 -1.15
C ILE A 108 -12.42 -11.79 0.17
N ALA A 109 -12.19 -12.49 1.29
CA ALA A 109 -12.00 -11.84 2.59
C ALA A 109 -10.78 -10.92 2.60
N TYR A 110 -9.64 -11.37 2.06
CA TYR A 110 -8.46 -10.53 1.89
C TYR A 110 -8.75 -9.28 1.04
N ARG A 111 -9.44 -9.43 -0.09
CA ARG A 111 -9.78 -8.33 -1.00
C ARG A 111 -10.66 -7.31 -0.31
N GLU A 112 -11.71 -7.76 0.38
CA GLU A 112 -12.64 -6.87 1.07
C GLU A 112 -11.93 -6.04 2.13
N LEU A 113 -11.08 -6.68 2.94
CA LEU A 113 -10.23 -6.01 3.92
C LEU A 113 -9.27 -5.01 3.25
N LEU A 114 -8.67 -5.37 2.12
CA LEU A 114 -7.76 -4.49 1.39
C LEU A 114 -8.47 -3.22 0.94
N VAL A 115 -9.68 -3.37 0.38
CA VAL A 115 -10.49 -2.23 -0.07
C VAL A 115 -10.90 -1.35 1.10
N GLU A 116 -11.31 -1.95 2.22
CA GLU A 116 -11.65 -1.23 3.46
C GLU A 116 -10.48 -0.39 3.96
N ARG A 117 -9.30 -1.00 4.14
CA ARG A 117 -8.10 -0.29 4.62
C ARG A 117 -7.66 0.82 3.69
N LEU A 118 -7.77 0.61 2.38
CA LEU A 118 -7.47 1.65 1.41
C LEU A 118 -8.43 2.85 1.50
N PHE A 119 -9.68 2.66 1.93
CA PHE A 119 -10.60 3.78 2.17
C PHE A 119 -10.38 4.44 3.53
N GLU A 120 -9.87 3.72 4.54
CA GLU A 120 -9.44 4.31 5.80
C GLU A 120 -8.22 5.22 5.61
N ASP A 121 -7.23 4.77 4.84
CA ASP A 121 -6.02 5.55 4.52
C ASP A 121 -6.35 6.86 3.78
N ASP A 122 -7.33 6.84 2.87
CA ASP A 122 -7.82 8.06 2.23
C ASP A 122 -8.42 9.04 3.27
N LYS A 123 -9.19 8.56 4.26
CA LYS A 123 -9.72 9.44 5.31
C LYS A 123 -8.61 10.06 6.16
N CYS A 124 -7.55 9.31 6.43
CA CYS A 124 -6.38 9.76 7.21
C CYS A 124 -5.56 10.82 6.47
N ASN A 125 -5.35 10.66 5.16
CA ASN A 125 -4.44 11.51 4.39
C ASN A 125 -5.09 12.77 3.81
N TYR A 126 -6.43 12.86 3.77
CA TYR A 126 -7.14 13.93 3.05
C TYR A 126 -7.99 14.88 3.93
N GLN A 127 -7.86 14.82 5.26
CA GLN A 127 -8.59 15.72 6.17
C GLN A 127 -8.06 17.16 6.27
N ASP A 128 -6.97 17.55 5.60
CA ASP A 128 -6.43 18.91 5.63
C ASP A 128 -6.49 19.62 4.26
N THR A 129 -7.69 20.04 3.84
CA THR A 129 -7.85 21.01 2.74
C THR A 129 -8.41 22.36 3.20
N THR A 130 -8.50 22.58 4.52
CA THR A 130 -8.76 23.89 5.13
C THR A 130 -7.48 24.48 5.73
N GLY A 131 -6.41 24.57 4.93
CA GLY A 131 -5.32 25.54 5.09
C GLY A 131 -4.61 25.64 6.44
N SER A 132 -4.56 24.60 7.28
CA SER A 132 -3.83 24.68 8.55
C SER A 132 -3.27 23.33 8.97
N GLN A 133 -1.96 23.19 8.73
CA GLN A 133 -1.05 22.24 9.34
C GLN A 133 -1.39 20.75 9.19
N TYR A 134 -0.63 20.11 8.29
CA TYR A 134 -0.39 18.66 8.26
C TYR A 134 -0.05 18.13 9.65
N THR A 135 -1.04 17.61 10.34
CA THR A 135 -0.87 16.74 11.51
C THR A 135 -1.53 15.41 11.17
N PRO A 136 -0.75 14.34 10.91
CA PRO A 136 -1.33 13.02 10.74
C PRO A 136 -1.96 12.60 12.08
N THR A 137 -3.28 12.63 12.17
CA THR A 137 -4.03 12.14 13.33
C THR A 137 -4.60 10.75 13.03
N CYS A 138 -3.72 9.78 12.80
CA CYS A 138 -4.11 8.38 12.83
C CYS A 138 -3.33 7.68 13.95
N LYS A 139 -4.07 7.24 14.97
CA LYS A 139 -3.58 6.60 16.21
C LYS A 139 -2.99 5.22 15.93
#